data_AF-A0AAV3VUK9-F1
#
_entry.id   AF-A0AAV3VUK9-F1
#
_cell.length_a   1.000
_cell.length_b   1.000
_cell.length_c   1.000
_cell.angle_alpha   90.00
_cell.angle_beta   90.00
_cell.angle_gamma   90.00
#
_symmetry.space_group_name_H-M   'P 1'
#
loop_
_entity.id
_entity.type
_entity.pdbx_description
1 polymer ?
#
loop_
_entity_poly.entity_id
_entity_poly.type
_entity_poly.pdbx_seq_one_letter_code
_entity_poly.pdbx_strand_id
1 'polypeptide(L)' 'MKTWVIFKLKCNIVLRKNLLNLLLLFFSPSKTFIVDLSQNLDKYIVLYQKELISIYYKQHNSKSVKNIAA' A
#
# COMPACT_ATOMS: atom_id res chain seq x y z
N MET A 1 4.17 16.06 -4.15
CA MET A 1 3.50 15.57 -2.90
C MET A 1 2.97 14.14 -2.99
N LYS A 2 2.19 13.74 -4.01
CA LYS A 2 1.61 12.37 -4.10
C LYS A 2 2.64 11.23 -4.16
N THR A 3 3.75 11.42 -4.87
CA THR A 3 4.86 10.45 -4.94
C THR A 3 5.46 10.14 -3.56
N TRP A 4 5.48 11.12 -2.66
CA TRP A 4 5.99 10.95 -1.30
C TRP A 4 5.02 10.13 -0.43
N VAL A 5 3.71 10.28 -0.63
CA VAL A 5 2.67 9.47 0.03
C VAL A 5 2.79 8.00 -0.38
N ILE A 6 2.93 7.74 -1.69
CA ILE A 6 3.14 6.38 -2.23
C ILE A 6 4.44 5.78 -1.69
N PHE A 7 5.53 6.55 -1.68
CA PHE A 7 6.81 6.11 -1.15
C PHE A 7 6.72 5.76 0.34
N LYS A 8 6.08 6.60 1.15
CA LYS A 8 5.84 6.35 2.57
C LYS A 8 4.99 5.10 2.78
N LEU A 9 3.94 4.91 1.99
CA LEU A 9 3.11 3.69 2.02
C LEU A 9 3.93 2.45 1.69
N LYS A 10 4.73 2.49 0.62
CA LYS A 10 5.61 1.39 0.22
C LYS A 10 6.63 1.05 1.31
N CYS A 11 7.26 2.05 1.91
CA CYS A 11 8.22 1.86 3.00
C CYS A 11 7.55 1.20 4.21
N ASN A 12 6.35 1.67 4.58
CA ASN A 12 5.54 1.10 5.65
C ASN A 12 5.14 -0.37 5.42
N ILE A 13 4.87 -0.75 4.16
CA ILE A 13 4.60 -2.14 3.77
C ILE A 13 5.87 -2.99 3.94
N VAL A 14 7.01 -2.52 3.43
CA VAL A 14 8.29 -3.25 3.51
C VAL A 14 8.70 -3.48 4.96
N LEU A 15 8.63 -2.45 5.80
CA LEU A 15 8.96 -2.55 7.23
C LEU A 15 8.08 -3.58 7.95
N ARG A 16 6.76 -3.51 7.75
CA ARG A 16 5.81 -4.46 8.37
C ARG A 16 5.98 -5.88 7.86
N LYS A 17 6.25 -6.05 6.56
CA LYS A 17 6.53 -7.37 5.96
C LYS A 17 7.80 -7.98 6.55
N ASN A 18 8.87 -7.20 6.66
CA ASN A 18 10.13 -7.67 7.25
C ASN A 18 9.95 -8.00 8.73
N LEU A 19 9.22 -7.16 9.48
CA LEU A 19 8.90 -7.42 10.87
C LEU A 19 8.07 -8.70 11.05
N LEU A 20 7.04 -8.90 10.22
CA LEU A 20 6.21 -10.11 10.24
C LEU A 20 7.04 -11.36 9.94
N ASN A 21 7.87 -11.32 8.90
CA ASN A 21 8.78 -12.42 8.57
C ASN A 21 9.76 -12.73 9.70
N LEU A 22 10.32 -11.70 10.34
CA LEU A 22 11.22 -11.86 11.48
C LEU A 22 10.48 -12.52 12.65
N LEU A 23 9.28 -12.06 12.97
CA LEU A 23 8.49 -12.61 14.07
C LEU A 23 8.05 -14.05 13.82
N LEU A 24 7.75 -14.42 12.57
CA LEU A 24 7.41 -15.79 12.20
C LEU A 24 8.56 -16.80 12.39
N LEU A 25 9.80 -16.34 12.52
CA LEU A 25 10.93 -17.20 12.90
C LEU A 25 10.88 -17.62 14.38
N PHE A 26 10.23 -16.82 15.23
CA PHE A 26 10.23 -17.00 16.68
C PHE A 26 8.86 -17.36 17.25
N PHE A 27 7.78 -16.99 16.57
CA PHE A 27 6.41 -17.10 17.05
C PHE A 27 5.54 -17.87 16.06
N SER A 28 4.61 -18.66 16.60
CA SER A 28 3.61 -19.38 15.80
C SER A 28 2.65 -18.39 15.10
N PRO A 29 2.30 -18.61 13.82
CA PRO A 29 1.41 -17.74 13.05
C PRO A 29 0.02 -17.57 13.66
N SER A 30 -0.42 -18.48 14.53
CA SER A 30 -1.73 -18.43 15.19
C SER A 30 -1.75 -17.49 16.41
N LYS A 31 -0.61 -16.90 16.80
CA LYS A 31 -0.58 -15.91 17.89
C LYS A 31 -1.36 -14.67 17.44
N THR A 32 -2.29 -14.20 18.27
CA THR A 32 -3.16 -13.05 18.00
C THR A 32 -2.38 -11.84 17.52
N PHE A 33 -1.24 -11.52 18.15
CA PHE A 33 -0.38 -10.42 17.72
C PHE A 33 0.18 -10.59 16.28
N ILE A 34 0.52 -11.81 15.84
CA ILE A 34 0.96 -12.05 14.45
C ILE A 34 -0.21 -11.84 13.49
N VAL A 35 -1.40 -12.31 13.86
CA VAL A 35 -2.62 -12.11 13.07
C VAL A 35 -2.94 -10.61 12.96
N ASP A 36 -2.85 -9.87 14.05
CA ASP A 36 -3.07 -8.42 14.05
C ASP A 36 -2.04 -7.71 13.16
N LEU A 37 -0.77 -8.14 13.23
CA LEU A 37 0.30 -7.59 12.40
C LEU A 37 0.10 -7.90 10.90
N SER A 38 -0.36 -9.11 10.57
CA SER A 38 -0.63 -9.50 9.18
C SER A 38 -1.83 -8.74 8.61
N GLN A 39 -2.91 -8.59 9.37
CA GLN A 39 -4.05 -7.75 9.00
C GLN A 39 -3.66 -6.27 8.85
N ASN A 40 -2.76 -5.78 9.70
CA ASN A 40 -2.23 -4.42 9.58
C ASN A 40 -1.45 -4.25 8.27
N LEU A 41 -0.58 -5.20 7.92
CA LEU A 41 0.16 -5.21 6.66
C LEU A 41 -0.79 -5.18 5.45
N ASP A 42 -1.82 -6.03 5.45
CA ASP A 42 -2.83 -6.08 4.39
C ASP A 42 -3.55 -4.74 4.21
N LYS A 43 -3.92 -4.07 5.31
CA LYS A 43 -4.54 -2.73 5.24
C LYS A 43 -3.65 -1.73 4.51
N TYR A 44 -2.34 -1.75 4.74
CA TYR A 44 -1.41 -0.86 4.05
C TYR A 44 -1.25 -1.20 2.57
N ILE A 45 -1.28 -2.48 2.21
CA ILE A 45 -1.26 -2.94 0.81
C ILE A 45 -2.50 -2.44 0.07
N VAL A 46 -3.69 -2.60 0.66
CA VAL A 46 -4.95 -2.12 0.07
C VAL A 46 -4.94 -0.60 -0.11
N LEU A 47 -4.45 0.15 0.89
CA LEU A 47 -4.31 1.61 0.78
C LEU A 47 -3.37 2.01 -0.36
N TYR A 48 -2.22 1.32 -0.49
CA TYR A 48 -1.29 1.55 -1.58
C TYR A 48 -1.89 1.28 -2.96
N GLN A 49 -2.62 0.18 -3.12
CA GLN A 49 -3.33 -0.14 -4.37
C GLN A 49 -4.38 0.91 -4.72
N LYS A 50 -5.18 1.35 -3.75
CA LYS A 50 -6.18 2.42 -3.94
C LYS A 50 -5.53 3.73 -4.40
N GLU A 51 -4.40 4.12 -3.81
CA GLU A 51 -3.70 5.34 -4.19
C GLU A 51 -3.15 5.24 -5.63
N LEU A 52 -2.58 4.08 -6.01
CA LEU A 52 -2.13 3.85 -7.39
C LEU A 52 -3.28 3.95 -8.40
N ILE A 53 -4.42 3.33 -8.09
CA ILE A 53 -5.63 3.38 -8.93
C ILE A 53 -6.13 4.83 -9.04
N SER A 54 -6.18 5.58 -7.92
CA SER A 54 -6.57 6.99 -7.93
C SER A 54 -5.68 7.84 -8.82
N ILE A 55 -4.37 7.61 -8.80
CA ILE A 55 -3.41 8.32 -9.63
C ILE A 55 -3.62 7.98 -11.10
N TYR A 56 -3.80 6.70 -11.42
CA TYR A 56 -4.09 6.24 -12.78
C TYR A 56 -5.33 6.94 -13.36
N TYR A 57 -6.45 6.91 -12.63
CA TYR A 57 -7.69 7.56 -13.08
C TYR A 57 -7.53 9.07 -13.23
N LYS A 58 -6.85 9.74 -12.28
CA LYS A 58 -6.62 11.20 -12.37
C LYS A 58 -5.81 11.56 -13.62
N GLN A 59 -4.79 10.75 -13.94
CA GLN A 59 -3.95 10.98 -15.10
C GLN A 59 -4.73 10.75 -16.40
N HIS A 60 -5.54 9.69 -16.48
CA HIS A 60 -6.30 9.33 -17.67
C HIS A 60 -7.48 10.29 -17.94
N ASN A 61 -8.21 10.73 -16.91
CA ASN A 61 -9.28 11.73 -17.06
C ASN A 61 -8.72 13.12 -17.43
N SER A 62 -7.54 13.50 -16.94
CA SER A 62 -6.92 14.76 -17.38
C SER A 62 -6.49 14.71 -18.86
N LYS A 63 -6.14 13.51 -19.35
CA LYS A 63 -5.71 13.29 -20.74
C LYS A 63 -6.90 13.30 -21.70
N SER A 64 -8.05 12.74 -21.30
CA SER A 64 -9.25 12.78 -22.14
C SER A 64 -9.82 14.19 -22.30
N VAL A 65 -9.83 15.01 -21.23
CA VAL A 65 -10.33 16.40 -21.31
C VAL A 65 -9.47 17.27 -22.22
N LYS A 66 -8.14 17.10 -22.22
CA LYS A 66 -7.24 17.83 -23.13
C LYS A 66 -7.42 17.48 -24.60
N ASN A 67 -7.86 16.26 -24.90
CA ASN A 67 -8.11 15.81 -26.27
C ASN A 67 -9.49 16.23 -26.80
N ILE A 68 -10.42 16.64 -25.94
CA ILE A 68 -11.76 17.11 -26.31
C ILE A 68 -11.78 18.64 -26.54
N ALA A 69 -10.83 19.36 -25.95
CA ALA A 69 -10.73 20.82 -26.03
C ALA A 69 -9.71 21.34 -27.07
N ALA A 70 -9.19 20.48 -27.94
CA ALA A 70 -8.27 20.80 -29.04
C ALA A 70 -8.97 20.57 -30.38
#